data_AF-A0A959EF99-F1
#
_entry.id   AF-A0A959EF99-F1
#
_cell.length_a   1.000
_cell.length_b   1.000
_cell.length_c   1.000
_cell.angle_alpha   90.00
_cell.angle_beta   90.00
_cell.angle_gamma   90.00
#
_symmetry.space_group_name_H-M   'P 1'
#
loop_
_entity.id
_entity.type
_entity.pdbx_description
1 polymer ?
#
loop_
_entity_poly.entity_id
_entity_poly.type
_entity_poly.pdbx_seq_one_letter_code
_entity_poly.pdbx_strand_id
1 'polypeptide(L)' 'HSIEDRMVKNFLKAGNFEGRQEKDFYGNIQRPFKVISRKAIVPSEEEVQQNPRARSAKLRIGEKI' A
#
# COMPACT_ATOMS: atom_id res chain seq x y z
N HIS A 1 -7.29 0.88 -11.95
CA HIS A 1 -6.65 -0.42 -11.61
C HIS A 1 -5.13 -0.53 -11.37
N SER A 2 -4.25 0.37 -11.80
CA SER A 2 -2.86 0.40 -11.28
C SER A 2 -2.47 1.76 -10.68
N ILE A 3 -3.19 2.82 -11.05
CA ILE A 3 -3.01 4.17 -10.52
C ILE A 3 -3.43 4.24 -9.05
N GLU A 4 -4.59 3.65 -8.70
CA GLU A 4 -5.10 3.63 -7.32
C GLU A 4 -4.17 2.86 -6.38
N ASP A 5 -3.70 1.67 -6.77
CA ASP A 5 -2.71 0.90 -6.01
C ASP A 5 -1.41 1.70 -5.79
N ARG A 6 -0.97 2.46 -6.81
CA ARG A 6 0.18 3.34 -6.70
C ARG A 6 -0.07 4.50 -5.73
N MET A 7 -1.24 5.12 -5.77
CA MET A 7 -1.65 6.17 -4.84
C MET A 7 -1.69 5.67 -3.40
N VAL A 8 -2.31 4.51 -3.15
CA VAL A 8 -2.38 3.88 -1.82
C VAL A 8 -0.99 3.49 -1.33
N LYS A 9 -0.14 2.93 -2.21
CA LYS A 9 1.26 2.63 -1.90
C LYS A 9 2.02 3.88 -1.45
N ASN A 10 1.88 4.97 -2.20
CA ASN A 10 2.56 6.23 -1.90
C ASN A 10 2.05 6.82 -0.59
N PHE A 11 0.74 6.86 -0.40
CA PHE A 11 0.11 7.37 0.82
C PHE A 11 0.56 6.63 2.07
N LEU A 12 0.54 5.29 2.04
CA LEU A 12 1.01 4.48 3.17
C LEU A 12 2.53 4.61 3.41
N LYS A 13 3.33 4.75 2.34
CA LYS A 13 4.80 4.77 2.45
C LYS A 13 5.35 6.14 2.84
N ALA A 14 4.74 7.22 2.34
CA ALA A 14 5.25 8.58 2.38
C ALA A 14 4.31 9.57 3.10
N GLY A 15 3.07 9.18 3.40
CA GLY A 15 2.05 10.06 4.00
C GLY A 15 1.32 10.97 2.99
N ASN A 16 1.72 10.94 1.71
CA ASN A 16 1.09 11.70 0.63
C ASN A 16 0.98 10.86 -0.65
N PHE A 17 0.06 11.27 -1.54
CA PHE A 17 -0.17 10.57 -2.81
C PHE A 17 0.94 10.78 -3.85
N GLU A 18 1.72 11.87 -3.73
CA GLU A 18 2.86 12.15 -4.61
C GLU A 18 4.05 11.19 -4.37
N GLY A 19 4.10 10.53 -3.22
CA GLY A 19 5.20 9.62 -2.86
C GLY A 19 6.45 10.33 -2.35
N ARG A 20 6.36 11.61 -1.99
CA ARG A 20 7.47 12.40 -1.44
C ARG A 20 7.69 12.03 0.02
N GLN A 21 8.81 11.41 0.33
CA GLN A 21 9.12 11.06 1.71
C GLN A 21 9.77 12.26 2.39
N GLU A 22 9.05 12.90 3.31
CA GLU A 22 9.65 13.86 4.22
C GLU A 22 10.41 13.11 5.31
N LYS A 23 11.70 13.39 5.40
CA LYS A 23 12.59 12.81 6.38
C LYS A 23 13.05 13.90 7.33
N ASP A 24 13.13 13.58 8.62
CA ASP A 24 13.80 14.45 9.57
C ASP A 24 15.33 14.41 9.39
N PHE A 25 16.05 15.22 10.16
CA PHE A 25 17.52 15.29 10.16
C PHE A 25 18.18 13.94 10.54
N TYR A 26 17.43 13.03 11.17
CA TYR A 26 17.87 11.69 11.57
C TYR A 26 17.49 10.60 10.55
N GLY A 27 16.84 10.97 9.44
CA GLY A 27 16.41 10.05 8.40
C GLY A 27 15.10 9.31 8.69
N ASN A 28 14.40 9.62 9.78
CA ASN A 28 13.09 9.06 10.06
C ASN A 28 12.07 9.66 9.11
N ILE A 29 11.32 8.78 8.45
CA ILE A 29 10.25 9.19 7.55
C ILE A 29 9.06 9.63 8.40
N GLN A 30 8.68 10.89 8.29
CA GLN A 30 7.46 11.39 8.89
C GLN A 30 6.28 10.92 8.04
N ARG A 31 5.53 9.95 8.55
CA ARG A 31 4.33 9.44 7.91
C ARG A 31 3.28 9.10 8.97
N PRO A 32 2.00 9.36 8.70
CA PRO A 32 0.90 9.10 9.64
C PRO A 32 0.59 7.61 9.82
N PHE A 33 1.15 6.73 8.98
CA PHE A 33 0.88 5.30 9.01
C PHE A 33 2.17 4.47 9.09
N LYS A 34 2.15 3.43 9.92
CA LYS A 34 3.12 2.35 9.91
C LYS A 34 2.66 1.28 8.93
N VAL A 35 3.44 1.04 7.89
CA VAL A 35 3.14 0.02 6.88
C VAL A 35 3.32 -1.37 7.48
N ILE A 36 2.23 -2.13 7.62
CA ILE A 36 2.26 -3.52 8.12
C ILE A 36 2.70 -4.47 7.00
N SER A 37 2.09 -4.36 5.80
CA SER A 37 2.45 -5.18 4.65
C SER A 37 3.30 -4.40 3.63
N ARG A 38 4.57 -4.79 3.46
CA ARG A 38 5.46 -4.15 2.47
C ARG A 38 5.06 -4.48 1.04
N LYS A 39 4.64 -5.72 0.80
CA LYS A 39 4.09 -6.19 -0.47
C LYS A 39 2.56 -6.15 -0.40
N ALA A 40 1.92 -5.89 -1.54
CA ALA A 40 0.48 -6.05 -1.65
C ALA A 40 0.14 -7.53 -1.48
N ILE A 41 -0.90 -7.82 -0.70
CA ILE A 41 -1.47 -9.16 -0.60
C ILE A 41 -2.35 -9.35 -1.85
N VAL A 42 -2.09 -10.41 -2.59
CA VAL A 42 -2.81 -10.80 -3.80
C VAL A 42 -3.68 -12.02 -3.46
N PRO A 43 -4.83 -12.18 -4.13
CA PRO A 43 -5.67 -13.35 -3.93
C PRO A 43 -4.96 -14.63 -4.38
N SER A 44 -5.36 -15.76 -3.80
CA SER A 44 -4.87 -17.09 -4.21
C SER A 44 -5.47 -17.52 -5.55
N GLU A 45 -4.86 -18.52 -6.21
CA GLU A 45 -5.39 -19.04 -7.48
C GLU A 45 -6.80 -19.62 -7.33
N GLU A 46 -7.08 -20.30 -6.22
CA GLU A 46 -8.41 -20.83 -5.89
C GLU A 46 -9.46 -19.72 -5.77
N GLU A 47 -9.10 -18.61 -5.12
CA GLU A 47 -9.98 -17.46 -4.93
C GLU A 47 -10.26 -16.73 -6.26
N VAL A 48 -9.25 -16.67 -7.14
CA VAL A 48 -9.41 -16.15 -8.51
C VAL A 48 -10.28 -17.07 -9.37
N GLN A 49 -10.21 -18.38 -9.17
CA GLN A 49 -11.05 -19.34 -9.90
C GLN A 49 -12.52 -19.25 -9.47
N GLN A 50 -12.78 -19.07 -8.16
CA GLN A 50 -14.14 -18.87 -7.61
C GLN A 50 -14.67 -17.45 -7.90
N ASN A 51 -13.81 -16.45 -7.92
CA ASN A 51 -14.16 -15.06 -8.20
C ASN A 51 -13.16 -14.41 -9.19
N PRO A 52 -13.41 -14.51 -10.50
CA PRO A 52 -12.53 -13.95 -11.53
C PRO A 52 -12.31 -12.43 -11.41
N ARG A 53 -13.24 -11.69 -10.77
CA ARG A 53 -13.09 -10.25 -10.53
C ARG A 53 -12.03 -9.94 -9.48
N ALA A 54 -11.75 -10.88 -8.57
CA ALA A 54 -10.73 -10.72 -7.55
C ALA A 54 -9.31 -10.71 -8.14
N ARG A 55 -9.08 -11.25 -9.34
CA ARG A 55 -7.75 -11.36 -9.99
C ARG A 55 -6.89 -10.10 -9.92
N SER A 56 -7.50 -8.92 -9.93
CA SER A 56 -6.80 -7.64 -9.93
C SER A 56 -6.79 -6.95 -8.56
N ALA A 57 -7.34 -7.57 -7.52
CA ALA A 57 -7.37 -7.05 -6.17
C ALA A 57 -5.98 -7.05 -5.54
N LYS A 58 -5.67 -5.97 -4.83
CA LYS A 58 -4.41 -5.78 -4.12
C LYS A 58 -4.74 -5.18 -2.76
N LEU A 59 -4.51 -5.94 -1.70
CA LEU A 59 -4.73 -5.47 -0.34
C LEU A 59 -3.43 -4.88 0.22
N ARG A 60 -3.54 -3.69 0.81
CA ARG A 60 -2.46 -3.01 1.53
C ARG A 60 -2.95 -2.57 2.90
N ILE A 61 -2.11 -2.78 3.92
CA ILE A 61 -2.49 -2.53 5.32
C ILE A 61 -1.49 -1.56 5.95
N GLY A 62 -2.02 -0.52 6.60
CA GLY A 62 -1.27 0.42 7.41
C GLY A 62 -1.98 0.69 8.73
N GLU A 63 -1.22 0.79 9.80
CA GLU A 63 -1.69 1.15 11.14
C GLU A 63 -1.40 2.63 11.40
N LYS A 64 -2.37 3.36 11.96
CA LYS A 64 -2.16 4.77 12.33
C LYS A 64 -1.27 4.84 13.58
N ILE A 65 -0.25 5.70 13.53
CA ILE A 65 0.67 5.97 14.64
C ILE A 65 0.09 7.05 15.55
#